data_AF-A0AAW0IY72-F1
#
_entry.id   AF-A0AAW0IY72-F1
#
_cell.length_a   1.000
_cell.length_b   1.000
_cell.length_c   1.000
_cell.angle_alpha   90.00
_cell.angle_beta   90.00
_cell.angle_gamma   90.00
#
_symmetry.space_group_name_H-M   'P 1'
#
loop_
_entity.id
_entity.type
_entity.pdbx_description
1 polymer ?
#
loop_
_entity_poly.entity_id
_entity_poly.type
_entity_poly.pdbx_seq_one_letter_code
_entity_poly.pdbx_strand_id
1 'polypeptide(L)'
;MKVSCIVIREAEVKCQLSDIVAEPNPTEMKKFLPCDNDGTHHLPFAVQVNHFTCGGIAIGTCISHKIADGSSFINFMKNWAATARCKSDAIYPQF
;
A
#
# COMPACT_ATOMS: atom_id res chain seq x y z
N MET A 1 2.15 24.65 7.32
CA MET A 1 2.62 23.27 7.58
C MET A 1 1.44 22.32 7.37
N LYS A 2 1.38 21.59 6.25
CA LYS A 2 0.34 20.58 6.03
C LYS A 2 0.80 19.30 6.72
N VAL A 3 0.17 18.94 7.83
CA VAL A 3 0.36 17.62 8.45
C VAL A 3 -0.45 16.64 7.61
N SER A 4 0.17 16.06 6.59
CA SER A 4 -0.46 14.96 5.84
C SER A 4 -0.36 13.68 6.68
N CYS A 5 -1.48 13.20 7.21
CA CYS A 5 -1.53 11.96 7.99
C CYS A 5 -1.25 10.70 7.14
N ILE A 6 -1.23 10.82 5.81
CA ILE A 6 -1.02 9.69 4.90
C ILE A 6 0.11 10.05 3.94
N VAL A 7 1.06 9.14 3.78
CA VAL A 7 2.15 9.25 2.80
C VAL A 7 1.86 8.33 1.62
N ILE A 8 1.99 8.87 0.40
CA ILE A 8 1.86 8.13 -0.84
C ILE A 8 3.17 8.30 -1.61
N ARG A 9 3.75 7.19 -2.07
CA ARG A 9 4.96 7.14 -2.88
C ARG A 9 4.69 6.38 -4.17
N GLU A 10 5.42 6.73 -5.20
CA GLU A 10 5.45 6.01 -6.47
C GLU A 10 6.89 5.63 -6.79
N ALA A 11 7.08 4.46 -7.37
CA ALA A 11 8.38 3.94 -7.77
C ALA A 11 8.29 3.20 -9.11
N GLU A 12 9.38 3.22 -9.86
CA GLU A 12 9.56 2.43 -11.08
C GLU A 12 10.47 1.24 -10.79
N VAL A 13 10.06 0.06 -11.25
CA VAL A 13 10.77 -1.20 -11.06
C VAL A 13 11.27 -1.68 -12.41
N LYS A 14 12.59 -1.75 -12.57
CA LYS A 14 13.26 -2.04 -13.85
C LYS A 14 13.33 -3.54 -14.19
N CYS A 15 12.26 -4.28 -13.89
CA CYS A 15 12.07 -5.69 -14.25
C CYS A 15 10.59 -5.98 -14.51
N GLN A 16 10.28 -7.22 -14.91
CA GLN A 16 8.90 -7.67 -15.02
C GLN A 16 8.36 -8.12 -13.66
N LEU A 17 7.07 -7.97 -13.45
CA LEU A 17 6.41 -8.48 -12.23
C LEU A 17 6.59 -9.99 -12.09
N SER A 18 6.59 -10.72 -13.20
CA SER A 18 6.84 -12.17 -13.23
C SER A 18 8.18 -12.56 -12.63
N ASP A 19 9.20 -11.72 -12.80
CA ASP A 19 10.56 -12.01 -12.35
C ASP A 19 10.62 -12.02 -10.80
N ILE A 20 9.84 -11.14 -10.16
CA ILE A 20 9.73 -11.06 -8.69
C ILE A 20 8.85 -12.19 -8.13
N VAL A 21 7.74 -12.50 -8.82
CA VAL A 21 6.80 -13.53 -8.35
C VAL A 21 7.37 -14.94 -8.52
N ALA A 22 8.20 -15.18 -9.55
CA ALA A 22 8.84 -16.46 -9.79
C ALA A 22 9.83 -16.85 -8.67
N GLU A 23 10.58 -15.88 -8.16
CA GLU A 23 11.55 -16.09 -7.09
C GLU A 23 11.46 -14.97 -6.03
N PRO A 24 10.51 -15.09 -5.08
CA PRO A 24 10.29 -14.04 -4.09
C PRO A 24 11.44 -13.98 -3.07
N ASN A 25 12.21 -12.90 -3.11
CA ASN A 25 13.26 -12.61 -2.13
C ASN A 25 12.75 -11.63 -1.05
N PRO A 26 12.70 -12.00 0.24
CA PRO A 26 12.18 -11.14 1.30
C PRO A 26 12.87 -9.78 1.44
N THR A 27 14.16 -9.71 1.17
CA THR A 27 14.94 -8.45 1.25
C THR A 27 14.58 -7.51 0.10
N GLU A 28 14.41 -8.05 -1.10
CA GLU A 28 13.94 -7.27 -2.25
C GLU A 28 12.48 -6.86 -2.11
N MET A 29 11.65 -7.73 -1.52
CA MET A 29 10.24 -7.44 -1.29
C MET A 29 10.01 -6.26 -0.34
N LYS A 30 10.91 -6.02 0.62
CA LYS A 30 10.84 -4.86 1.52
C LYS A 30 10.85 -3.54 0.76
N LYS A 31 11.61 -3.45 -0.34
CA LYS A 31 11.71 -2.25 -1.18
C LYS A 31 10.38 -1.83 -1.80
N PHE A 32 9.40 -2.73 -1.88
CA PHE A 32 8.05 -2.41 -2.35
C PHE A 32 7.16 -1.78 -1.26
N LEU A 33 7.61 -1.76 0.00
CA LEU A 33 6.90 -1.18 1.13
C LEU A 33 7.37 0.26 1.40
N PRO A 34 6.46 1.15 1.84
CA PRO A 34 6.84 2.51 2.19
C PRO A 34 7.62 2.63 3.52
N CYS A 35 7.89 1.53 4.24
CA CYS A 35 8.33 1.52 5.64
C CYS A 35 9.81 1.25 5.90
N ASP A 36 10.65 1.29 4.87
CA ASP A 36 12.08 0.97 5.02
C ASP A 36 12.91 2.06 5.72
N ASN A 37 12.29 3.14 6.21
CA ASN A 37 12.97 4.18 6.98
C ASN A 37 12.26 4.46 8.31
N ASP A 38 13.08 4.62 9.36
CA ASP A 38 12.74 4.94 10.76
C ASP A 38 11.71 6.08 10.95
N GLY A 39 11.47 6.90 9.92
CA GLY A 39 10.50 8.01 9.93
C GLY A 39 9.04 7.63 9.66
N THR A 40 8.72 6.40 9.27
CA THR A 40 7.33 6.02 8.93
C THR A 40 6.53 5.41 10.09
N HIS A 41 7.19 5.02 11.19
CA HIS A 41 6.54 4.45 12.37
C HIS A 41 5.52 5.39 13.04
N HIS A 42 5.65 6.70 12.81
CA HIS A 42 4.74 7.71 13.34
C HIS A 42 3.52 7.97 12.45
N LEU A 43 3.50 7.43 11.23
CA LEU A 43 2.40 7.62 10.30
C LEU A 43 1.29 6.61 10.58
N PRO A 44 0.00 7.03 10.60
CA PRO A 44 -1.11 6.10 10.73
C PRO A 44 -1.22 5.18 9.51
N PHE A 45 -0.93 5.70 8.31
CA PHE A 45 -1.01 4.93 7.06
C PHE A 45 -0.04 5.44 5.99
N ALA A 46 0.58 4.53 5.24
CA ALA A 46 1.44 4.84 4.11
C ALA A 46 1.23 3.85 2.97
N VAL A 47 1.39 4.32 1.74
CA VAL A 47 1.20 3.54 0.50
C VAL A 47 2.38 3.77 -0.44
N GLN A 48 2.83 2.72 -1.10
CA GLN A 48 3.78 2.77 -2.22
C GLN A 48 3.22 2.02 -3.42
N VAL A 49 3.17 2.70 -4.58
CA VAL A 49 2.77 2.12 -5.86
C VAL A 49 4.02 1.87 -6.70
N ASN A 50 4.25 0.62 -7.08
CA ASN A 50 5.44 0.19 -7.80
C ASN A 50 5.05 -0.24 -9.22
N HIS A 51 5.50 0.49 -10.23
CA HIS A 51 5.21 0.24 -11.64
C HIS A 51 6.33 -0.57 -12.28
N PHE A 52 6.00 -1.74 -12.84
CA PHE A 52 6.94 -2.62 -13.53
C PHE A 52 7.01 -2.32 -15.02
N THR A 53 8.11 -2.69 -15.68
CA THR A 53 8.29 -2.45 -17.12
C THR A 53 7.25 -3.15 -17.99
N CYS A 54 6.65 -4.24 -17.49
CA CYS A 54 5.58 -4.98 -18.15
C CYS A 54 4.18 -4.36 -17.96
N GLY A 55 4.07 -3.20 -17.32
CA GLY A 55 2.79 -2.57 -16.94
C GLY A 55 2.11 -3.18 -15.70
N GLY A 56 2.75 -4.18 -15.07
CA GLY A 56 2.30 -4.73 -13.79
C GLY A 56 2.46 -3.71 -12.65
N ILE A 57 1.65 -3.85 -11.60
CA ILE A 57 1.68 -2.97 -10.42
C ILE A 57 1.76 -3.80 -9.16
N ALA A 58 2.65 -3.44 -8.24
CA ALA A 58 2.62 -3.91 -6.86
C ALA A 58 2.31 -2.74 -5.91
N ILE A 59 1.31 -2.91 -5.05
CA ILE A 59 0.93 -1.93 -4.03
C ILE A 59 1.44 -2.42 -2.67
N GLY A 60 2.39 -1.70 -2.09
CA GLY A 60 2.84 -1.91 -0.72
C GLY A 60 2.16 -0.93 0.22
N THR A 61 1.77 -1.39 1.41
CA THR A 61 1.11 -0.54 2.40
C THR A 61 1.66 -0.80 3.79
N CYS A 62 1.67 0.23 4.62
CA CYS A 62 1.89 0.10 6.05
C CYS A 62 0.80 0.83 6.82
N ILE A 63 0.23 0.16 7.80
CA ILE A 63 -0.79 0.72 8.69
C ILE A 63 -0.34 0.55 10.13
N SER A 64 -0.54 1.57 10.95
CA SER A 64 -0.25 1.47 12.37
C SER A 64 -1.26 0.54 13.06
N HIS A 65 -0.77 -0.49 13.76
CA HIS A 65 -1.62 -1.39 14.53
C HIS A 65 -2.36 -0.68 15.68
N LYS A 66 -2.00 0.58 15.99
CA LYS A 66 -2.73 1.43 16.93
C LYS A 66 -4.10 1.87 16.41
N ILE A 67 -4.31 1.89 15.08
CA ILE A 67 -5.55 2.38 14.46
C ILE A 67 -6.33 1.30 13.71
N ALA A 68 -5.72 0.14 13.45
CA ALA A 68 -6.38 -0.96 12.75
C ALA A 68 -5.75 -2.31 13.14
N ASP A 69 -6.59 -3.32 13.31
CA ASP A 69 -6.17 -4.72 13.34
C ASP A 69 -6.12 -5.31 11.91
N GLY A 70 -5.73 -6.58 11.80
CA GLY A 70 -5.64 -7.26 10.50
C GLY A 70 -6.96 -7.30 9.74
N SER A 71 -8.08 -7.53 10.43
CA SER A 71 -9.42 -7.57 9.83
C SER A 71 -9.83 -6.20 9.28
N SER A 72 -9.62 -5.15 10.06
CA SER A 72 -9.91 -3.76 9.68
C SER A 72 -9.05 -3.33 8.48
N PHE A 73 -7.77 -3.72 8.46
CA PHE A 73 -6.89 -3.49 7.32
C PHE A 73 -7.38 -4.19 6.05
N ILE A 74 -7.75 -5.47 6.12
CA ILE A 74 -8.29 -6.21 4.97
C ILE A 74 -9.58 -5.56 4.44
N ASN A 75 -10.48 -5.16 5.34
CA ASN A 75 -11.73 -4.48 4.94
C ASN A 75 -11.46 -3.12 4.31
N PHE A 76 -10.51 -2.35 4.85
CA PHE A 76 -10.06 -1.10 4.23
C PHE A 76 -9.57 -1.32 2.81
N MET A 77 -8.70 -2.33 2.57
CA MET A 77 -8.19 -2.62 1.22
C MET A 77 -9.29 -3.05 0.25
N LYS A 78 -10.26 -3.86 0.70
CA LYS A 78 -11.43 -4.24 -0.10
C LYS A 78 -12.28 -3.04 -0.49
N ASN A 79 -12.57 -2.16 0.47
CA ASN A 79 -13.36 -0.94 0.24
C ASN A 79 -12.62 0.04 -0.66
N TRP A 80 -11.32 0.24 -0.44
CA TRP A 80 -10.48 1.07 -1.31
C TRP A 80 -10.54 0.57 -2.76
N ALA A 81 -10.40 -0.74 -2.97
CA ALA A 81 -10.50 -1.33 -4.30
C ALA A 81 -11.91 -1.24 -4.91
N ALA A 82 -12.98 -1.35 -4.11
CA ALA A 82 -14.35 -1.18 -4.58
C ALA A 82 -14.65 0.25 -5.02
N THR A 83 -14.25 1.23 -4.20
CA THR A 83 -14.38 2.66 -4.49
C THR A 83 -13.60 3.04 -5.75
N ALA A 84 -12.36 2.55 -5.90
CA ALA A 84 -11.55 2.80 -7.10
C ALA A 84 -12.18 2.25 -8.39
N ARG A 85 -13.06 1.25 -8.29
CA ARG A 85 -13.83 0.69 -9.41
C ARG A 85 -15.19 1.36 -9.62
N CYS A 86 -15.49 2.46 -8.92
CA CYS A 86 -16.80 3.13 -8.91
C CYS A 86 -17.98 2.20 -8.56
N LYS A 87 -17.76 1.14 -7.77
CA LYS A 87 -18.86 0.37 -7.19
C LYS A 87 -19.39 1.16 -5.98
N SER A 88 -20.56 1.77 -6.13
CA SER A 88 -21.17 2.73 -5.21
C SER A 88 -21.78 2.15 -3.93
N ASP A 89 -21.42 0.91 -3.53
CA ASP A 89 -21.84 0.32 -2.25
C ASP A 89 -20.81 0.62 -1.14
N ALA A 90 -20.18 1.79 -1.19
CA ALA A 90 -19.19 2.19 -0.21
C ALA A 90 -19.89 2.40 1.16
N ILE A 91 -19.61 1.50 2.11
CA ILE A 91 -20.06 1.65 3.49
C ILE A 91 -19.14 2.67 4.16
N TYR A 92 -19.65 3.88 4.37
CA TYR A 92 -18.96 4.90 5.14
C TYR A 92 -19.29 4.75 6.63
N PRO A 93 -18.32 4.90 7.53
CA PRO A 93 -18.62 5.03 8.95
C PRO A 93 -19.45 6.31 9.17
N GLN A 94 -20.58 6.17 9.88
CA GLN A 94 -21.30 7.30 10.44
C GLN A 94 -20.70 7.59 11.82
N PHE A 95 -20.16 8.79 11.99
CA PHE A 95 -19.62 9.29 13.24
C PHE A 95 -20.55 10.36 13.82
#